data_AF-A0A653ESY8-F1
#
_entry.id   AF-A0A653ESY8-F1
#
_cell.length_a   1.000
_cell.length_b   1.000
_cell.length_c   1.000
_cell.angle_alpha   90.00
_cell.angle_beta   90.00
_cell.angle_gamma   90.00
#
_symmetry.space_group_name_H-M   'P 1'
#
loop_
_entity.id
_entity.type
_entity.pdbx_description
1 polymer ?
#
loop_
_entity_poly.entity_id
_entity_poly.type
_entity_poly.pdbx_seq_one_letter_code
_entity_poly.pdbx_strand_id
1 'polypeptide(L)'
;MDLDRITHPLRLARGSHRPGSAKGCAMNAISYINGDAHITDFPATSARPLAAFVQLCNDTLAGPDGYLSPADSLLALDLGWLTVGTAEFTDQVMHTWVDKLLTSPPWGVVRYATNAAAEAINDIAELHRRLAPGDMPSIATWDRAARTARDISAKLPVGAERYAVRAAYQSTALVDADDSATLDAVTGNALRAHRLAVAETDPRRIVEVTRQAIRSWRRLAGLSVVSNTPIPVTGAVRRVGIAA
;
A
#
# COMPACT_ATOMS: atom_id res chain seq x y z
N MET A 1 0.44 29.86 -15.29
CA MET A 1 0.63 29.64 -13.84
C MET A 1 1.42 30.83 -13.34
N ASP A 2 0.86 31.59 -12.41
CA ASP A 2 1.51 32.77 -11.83
C ASP A 2 2.44 32.31 -10.69
N LEU A 3 3.73 32.14 -11.02
CA LEU A 3 4.73 31.57 -10.12
C LEU A 3 5.03 32.49 -8.93
N ASP A 4 4.70 33.78 -9.03
CA ASP A 4 4.94 34.79 -8.00
C ASP A 4 3.98 34.65 -6.80
N ARG A 5 2.94 33.80 -6.91
CA ARG A 5 2.02 33.47 -5.80
C ARG A 5 2.52 32.31 -4.92
N ILE A 6 3.62 31.63 -5.29
CA ILE A 6 4.21 30.54 -4.50
C ILE A 6 5.12 31.13 -3.42
N THR A 7 4.54 31.55 -2.29
CA THR A 7 5.29 32.14 -1.17
C THR A 7 5.98 31.12 -0.27
N HIS A 8 5.68 29.82 -0.46
CA HIS A 8 6.30 28.69 0.23
C HIS A 8 6.55 27.55 -0.74
N PRO A 9 7.60 26.72 -0.54
CA PRO A 9 7.82 25.53 -1.36
C PRO A 9 6.56 24.65 -1.37
N LEU A 10 6.18 24.13 -2.53
CA LEU A 10 5.14 23.11 -2.64
C LEU A 10 5.53 21.91 -1.76
N ARG A 11 4.70 21.61 -0.76
CA ARG A 11 4.88 20.49 0.18
C ARG A 11 3.69 19.55 0.08
N LEU A 12 3.96 18.25 0.09
CA LEU A 12 2.91 17.27 0.26
C LEU A 12 2.36 17.33 1.67
N ALA A 13 1.07 17.01 1.82
CA ALA A 13 0.35 17.07 3.08
C ALA A 13 -0.26 15.72 3.43
N ARG A 14 -0.38 15.46 4.73
CA ARG A 14 -1.10 14.31 5.28
C ARG A 14 -2.58 14.36 4.95
N GLY A 15 -3.15 13.19 4.74
CA GLY A 15 -4.58 12.94 4.59
C GLY A 15 -5.06 13.04 3.15
N SER A 16 -6.36 12.81 2.99
CA SER A 16 -7.09 12.98 1.74
C SER A 16 -7.55 14.43 1.61
N HIS A 17 -7.44 15.00 0.41
CA HIS A 17 -7.71 16.41 0.17
C HIS A 17 -8.86 16.63 -0.79
N ARG A 18 -9.65 17.67 -0.54
CA ARG A 18 -10.72 18.11 -1.46
C ARG A 18 -10.22 19.24 -2.35
N PRO A 19 -10.81 19.42 -3.55
CA PRO A 19 -10.54 20.59 -4.39
C PRO A 19 -10.65 21.90 -3.59
N GLY A 20 -9.67 22.79 -3.78
CA GLY A 20 -9.62 24.08 -3.10
C GLY A 20 -8.95 24.09 -1.72
N SER A 21 -8.49 22.95 -1.19
CA SER A 21 -7.80 22.89 0.11
C SER A 21 -6.39 23.51 0.13
N ALA A 22 -5.82 23.81 -1.05
CA ALA A 22 -4.41 24.16 -1.26
C ALA A 22 -3.40 23.10 -0.73
N LYS A 23 -3.86 21.85 -0.57
CA LYS A 23 -3.07 20.71 -0.10
C LYS A 23 -3.21 19.53 -1.05
N GLY A 24 -2.21 18.65 -1.08
CA GLY A 24 -2.25 17.41 -1.84
C GLY A 24 -1.26 16.38 -1.26
N CYS A 25 -1.59 15.10 -1.40
CA CYS A 25 -0.69 13.99 -1.10
C CYS A 25 0.06 13.53 -2.36
N ALA A 26 0.97 12.57 -2.21
CA ALA A 26 1.68 11.99 -3.35
C ALA A 26 0.73 11.41 -4.42
N MET A 27 -0.34 10.72 -4.00
CA MET A 27 -1.28 10.12 -4.95
C MET A 27 -2.11 11.16 -5.70
N ASN A 28 -2.41 12.32 -5.10
CA ASN A 28 -3.06 13.42 -5.82
C ASN A 28 -2.16 13.99 -6.92
N ALA A 29 -0.84 14.06 -6.68
CA ALA A 29 0.11 14.45 -7.71
C ALA A 29 0.15 13.43 -8.86
N ILE A 30 0.15 12.13 -8.55
CA ILE A 30 0.06 11.07 -9.56
C ILE A 30 -1.24 11.18 -10.36
N SER A 31 -2.38 11.37 -9.69
CA SER A 31 -3.70 11.57 -10.30
C SER A 31 -3.73 12.76 -11.26
N TYR A 32 -3.15 13.89 -10.84
CA TYR A 32 -3.03 15.09 -11.67
C TYR A 32 -2.15 14.84 -12.91
N ILE A 33 -0.99 14.22 -12.75
CA ILE A 33 -0.06 13.92 -13.86
C ILE A 33 -0.67 12.92 -14.84
N ASN A 34 -1.43 11.93 -14.35
CA ASN A 34 -2.15 10.97 -15.17
C ASN A 34 -3.27 11.63 -16.00
N GLY A 35 -3.77 12.79 -15.56
CA GLY A 35 -4.89 13.47 -16.18
C GLY A 35 -6.25 12.89 -15.77
N ASP A 36 -6.36 12.38 -14.55
CA ASP A 36 -7.64 11.91 -14.03
C ASP A 36 -8.69 13.03 -14.03
N ALA A 37 -9.93 12.70 -14.41
CA ALA A 37 -11.03 13.67 -14.44
C ALA A 37 -11.31 14.32 -13.07
N HIS A 38 -11.04 13.57 -11.99
CA HIS A 38 -11.11 14.05 -10.62
C HIS A 38 -9.84 13.64 -9.88
N ILE A 39 -9.19 14.62 -9.24
CA ILE A 39 -8.02 14.37 -8.41
C ILE A 39 -8.41 13.51 -7.22
N THR A 40 -7.74 12.37 -7.07
CA THR A 40 -8.06 11.32 -6.10
C THR A 40 -6.80 10.76 -5.45
N ASP A 41 -6.97 10.04 -4.34
CA ASP A 41 -5.90 9.26 -3.70
C ASP A 41 -5.70 7.89 -4.38
N PHE A 42 -6.60 7.54 -5.31
CA PHE A 42 -6.59 6.26 -6.05
C PHE A 42 -6.58 6.52 -7.55
N PRO A 43 -5.44 6.95 -8.13
CA PRO A 43 -5.36 7.26 -9.55
C PRO A 43 -5.75 6.09 -10.43
N ALA A 44 -6.35 6.35 -11.60
CA ALA A 44 -6.82 5.29 -12.50
C ALA A 44 -5.69 4.38 -13.02
N THR A 45 -4.44 4.85 -12.99
CA THR A 45 -3.24 4.11 -13.41
C THR A 45 -2.61 3.22 -12.32
N SER A 46 -3.09 3.34 -11.07
CA SER A 46 -2.52 2.66 -9.91
C SER A 46 -3.48 1.61 -9.35
N ALA A 47 -2.96 0.42 -9.01
CA ALA A 47 -3.70 -0.55 -8.21
C ALA A 47 -4.10 0.09 -6.87
N ARG A 48 -5.40 0.06 -6.56
CA ARG A 48 -5.95 0.68 -5.34
C ARG A 48 -5.25 0.22 -4.05
N PRO A 49 -4.88 -1.07 -3.87
CA PRO A 49 -4.12 -1.50 -2.70
C PRO A 49 -2.77 -0.79 -2.55
N LEU A 50 -2.04 -0.64 -3.66
CA LEU A 50 -0.73 0.00 -3.65
C LEU A 50 -0.83 1.50 -3.38
N ALA A 51 -1.82 2.16 -3.97
CA ALA A 51 -2.14 3.56 -3.66
C ALA A 51 -2.43 3.76 -2.17
N ALA A 52 -3.15 2.82 -1.53
CA ALA A 52 -3.41 2.87 -0.09
C ALA A 52 -2.13 2.70 0.76
N PHE A 53 -1.19 1.85 0.35
CA PHE A 53 0.13 1.76 1.00
C PHE A 53 0.91 3.08 0.88
N VAL A 54 0.93 3.69 -0.30
CA VAL A 54 1.60 5.00 -0.50
C VAL A 54 0.92 6.08 0.33
N GLN A 55 -0.41 6.09 0.42
CA GLN A 55 -1.14 7.05 1.25
C GLN A 55 -0.79 6.89 2.73
N LEU A 56 -0.74 5.65 3.25
CA LEU A 56 -0.31 5.42 4.64
C LEU A 56 1.13 5.90 4.86
N CYS A 57 2.02 5.66 3.89
CA CYS A 57 3.40 6.13 3.93
C CYS A 57 3.48 7.66 3.98
N ASN A 58 2.80 8.35 3.04
CA ASN A 58 2.66 9.81 3.02
C ASN A 58 2.20 10.35 4.37
N ASP A 59 1.15 9.76 4.93
CA ASP A 59 0.56 10.23 6.18
C ASP A 59 1.44 9.98 7.40
N THR A 60 2.24 8.92 7.38
CA THR A 60 3.16 8.54 8.47
C THR A 60 4.44 9.38 8.43
N LEU A 61 4.89 9.80 7.25
CA LEU A 61 6.08 10.65 7.07
C LEU A 61 5.80 12.14 7.31
N ALA A 62 4.55 12.55 7.34
CA ALA A 62 4.19 13.94 7.61
C ALA A 62 4.61 14.38 9.02
N GLY A 63 5.19 15.57 9.11
CA GLY A 63 5.58 16.17 10.38
C GLY A 63 4.38 16.62 11.22
N PRO A 64 4.63 17.16 12.43
CA PRO A 64 3.58 17.65 13.32
C PRO A 64 2.73 18.77 12.72
N ASP A 65 3.27 19.53 11.75
CA ASP A 65 2.56 20.56 10.99
C ASP A 65 1.61 19.98 9.93
N GLY A 66 1.56 18.65 9.77
CA GLY A 66 0.75 17.94 8.79
C GLY A 66 1.33 17.94 7.38
N TYR A 67 2.57 18.42 7.20
CA TYR A 67 3.24 18.46 5.91
C TYR A 67 4.50 17.60 5.91
N LEU A 68 4.83 17.03 4.76
CA LEU A 68 6.07 16.30 4.57
C LEU A 68 7.25 17.27 4.49
N SER A 69 8.43 16.80 4.90
CA SER A 69 9.68 17.49 4.57
C SER A 69 9.93 17.42 3.05
N PRO A 70 10.81 18.24 2.47
CA PRO A 70 11.17 18.12 1.05
C PRO A 70 11.70 16.72 0.68
N ALA A 71 12.52 16.11 1.54
CA ALA A 71 13.07 14.77 1.31
C ALA A 71 11.97 13.69 1.36
N ASP A 72 11.06 13.79 2.34
CA ASP A 72 9.96 12.84 2.46
C ASP A 72 8.92 13.03 1.34
N SER A 73 8.76 14.25 0.85
CA SER A 73 7.89 14.53 -0.31
C SER A 73 8.41 13.83 -1.57
N LEU A 74 9.72 13.92 -1.84
CA LEU A 74 10.35 13.20 -2.94
C LEU A 74 10.21 11.68 -2.76
N LEU A 75 10.45 11.18 -1.55
CA LEU A 75 10.30 9.76 -1.24
C LEU A 75 8.86 9.26 -1.47
N ALA A 76 7.85 10.01 -1.03
CA ALA A 76 6.44 9.65 -1.23
C ALA A 76 6.04 9.69 -2.71
N LEU A 77 6.54 10.69 -3.47
CA LEU A 77 6.35 10.77 -4.91
C LEU A 77 7.01 9.60 -5.64
N ASP A 78 8.25 9.24 -5.29
CA ASP A 78 8.95 8.09 -5.85
C ASP A 78 8.13 6.80 -5.66
N LEU A 79 7.60 6.57 -4.45
CA LEU A 79 6.73 5.43 -4.18
C LEU A 79 5.44 5.49 -5.00
N GLY A 80 4.79 6.66 -5.07
CA GLY A 80 3.61 6.88 -5.90
C GLY A 80 3.87 6.53 -7.36
N TRP A 81 5.03 6.93 -7.90
CA TRP A 81 5.40 6.65 -9.28
C TRP A 81 5.64 5.18 -9.57
N LEU A 82 6.13 4.41 -8.60
CA LEU A 82 6.24 2.96 -8.74
C LEU A 82 4.88 2.26 -8.85
N THR A 83 3.79 2.89 -8.43
CA THR A 83 2.43 2.33 -8.58
C THR A 83 1.84 2.52 -9.98
N VAL A 84 2.43 3.36 -10.84
CA VAL A 84 1.88 3.62 -12.17
C VAL A 84 1.99 2.40 -13.08
N GLY A 85 0.92 2.18 -13.84
CA GLY A 85 0.74 1.01 -14.71
C GLY A 85 0.40 -0.28 -13.97
N THR A 86 -0.03 -0.20 -12.70
CA THR A 86 -0.40 -1.39 -11.90
C THR A 86 -1.90 -1.62 -11.81
N ALA A 87 -2.73 -0.70 -12.33
CA ALA A 87 -4.19 -0.77 -12.21
C ALA A 87 -4.81 -2.01 -12.83
N GLU A 88 -4.27 -2.50 -13.95
CA GLU A 88 -4.73 -3.74 -14.58
C GLU A 88 -3.92 -4.94 -14.06
N PHE A 89 -4.65 -5.95 -13.57
CA PHE A 89 -4.08 -7.18 -13.02
C PHE A 89 -5.06 -8.35 -13.20
N THR A 90 -4.55 -9.56 -13.10
CA THR A 90 -5.37 -10.79 -13.14
C THR A 90 -5.67 -11.29 -11.73
N ASP A 91 -6.68 -12.14 -11.59
CA ASP A 91 -7.00 -12.80 -10.32
C ASP A 91 -5.80 -13.55 -9.75
N GLN A 92 -5.03 -14.22 -10.62
CA GLN A 92 -3.82 -14.90 -10.20
C GLN A 92 -2.81 -13.94 -9.54
N VAL A 93 -2.62 -12.74 -10.10
CA VAL A 93 -1.76 -11.71 -9.51
C VAL A 93 -2.33 -11.27 -8.17
N MET A 94 -3.64 -11.02 -8.08
CA MET A 94 -4.31 -10.64 -6.84
C MET A 94 -4.16 -11.70 -5.75
N HIS A 95 -4.57 -12.95 -5.99
CA HIS A 95 -4.50 -14.03 -4.99
C HIS A 95 -3.05 -14.30 -4.57
N THR A 96 -2.11 -14.31 -5.51
CA THR A 96 -0.68 -14.49 -5.16
C THR A 96 -0.15 -13.31 -4.36
N TRP A 97 -0.55 -12.08 -4.68
CA TRP A 97 -0.14 -10.90 -3.91
C TRP A 97 -0.76 -10.89 -2.52
N VAL A 98 -2.01 -11.35 -2.36
CA VAL A 98 -2.66 -11.55 -1.06
C VAL A 98 -1.93 -12.60 -0.22
N ASP A 99 -1.50 -13.74 -0.80
CA ASP A 99 -0.60 -14.69 -0.10
C ASP A 99 0.63 -13.95 0.44
N LYS A 100 1.28 -13.10 -0.36
CA LYS A 100 2.44 -12.32 0.09
C LYS A 100 2.09 -11.28 1.15
N LEU A 101 0.96 -10.58 1.02
CA LEU A 101 0.46 -9.65 2.04
C LEU A 101 0.26 -10.34 3.38
N LEU A 102 -0.18 -11.61 3.36
CA LEU A 102 -0.39 -12.40 4.55
C LEU A 102 0.93 -12.94 5.12
N THR A 103 1.77 -13.59 4.30
CA THR A 103 2.84 -14.48 4.79
C THR A 103 4.27 -14.04 4.50
N SER A 104 4.48 -13.05 3.63
CA SER A 104 5.83 -12.66 3.21
C SER A 104 6.71 -12.29 4.41
N PRO A 105 7.83 -12.99 4.68
CA PRO A 105 8.68 -12.68 5.83
C PRO A 105 9.12 -11.20 5.93
N PRO A 106 9.49 -10.50 4.84
CA PRO A 106 9.91 -9.11 4.92
C PRO A 106 8.79 -8.13 5.31
N TRP A 107 7.54 -8.38 4.92
CA TRP A 107 6.49 -7.35 4.98
C TRP A 107 5.07 -7.85 5.25
N GLY A 108 4.81 -9.15 5.25
CA GLY A 108 3.49 -9.73 5.46
C GLY A 108 3.01 -9.58 6.90
N VAL A 109 1.69 -9.62 7.10
CA VAL A 109 1.05 -9.34 8.39
C VAL A 109 1.14 -10.50 9.39
N VAL A 110 1.45 -11.73 8.96
CA VAL A 110 1.63 -12.90 9.85
C VAL A 110 2.67 -12.66 10.94
N ARG A 111 3.65 -11.78 10.69
CA ARG A 111 4.68 -11.40 11.66
C ARG A 111 4.13 -10.73 12.94
N TYR A 112 2.89 -10.27 12.89
CA TYR A 112 2.20 -9.67 14.02
C TYR A 112 1.33 -10.68 14.77
N ALA A 113 1.29 -11.93 14.31
CA ALA A 113 0.48 -12.99 14.87
C ALA A 113 1.33 -14.10 15.45
N THR A 114 0.77 -14.78 16.45
CA THR A 114 1.40 -15.89 17.14
C THR A 114 0.45 -17.08 17.23
N ASN A 115 1.01 -18.29 17.39
CA ASN A 115 0.24 -19.51 17.67
C ASN A 115 -0.93 -19.69 16.68
N ALA A 116 -2.14 -19.97 17.19
CA ALA A 116 -3.36 -20.17 16.41
C ALA A 116 -3.68 -19.01 15.44
N ALA A 117 -3.34 -17.77 15.78
CA ALA A 117 -3.55 -16.64 14.87
C ALA A 117 -2.62 -16.70 13.65
N ALA A 118 -1.35 -17.07 13.86
CA ALA A 118 -0.41 -17.26 12.78
C ALA A 118 -0.78 -18.48 11.91
N GLU A 119 -1.21 -19.58 12.54
CA GLU A 119 -1.72 -20.77 11.83
C GLU A 119 -2.91 -20.41 10.93
N ALA A 120 -3.92 -19.71 11.45
CA ALA A 120 -5.08 -19.31 10.67
C ALA A 120 -4.74 -18.40 9.49
N ILE A 121 -3.76 -17.49 9.64
CA ILE A 121 -3.27 -16.65 8.54
C ILE A 121 -2.56 -17.50 7.47
N ASN A 122 -1.70 -18.44 7.90
CA ASN A 122 -0.97 -19.32 6.98
C ASN A 122 -1.91 -20.27 6.23
N ASP A 123 -2.93 -20.82 6.90
CA ASP A 123 -3.92 -21.69 6.29
C ASP A 123 -4.67 -20.97 5.17
N ILE A 124 -5.13 -19.74 5.41
CA ILE A 124 -5.83 -18.94 4.40
C ILE A 124 -4.88 -18.55 3.26
N ALA A 125 -3.65 -18.15 3.56
CA ALA A 125 -2.67 -17.81 2.55
C ALA A 125 -2.31 -19.00 1.64
N GLU A 126 -2.25 -20.20 2.20
CA GLU A 126 -2.05 -21.43 1.42
C GLU A 126 -3.23 -21.70 0.47
N LEU A 127 -4.46 -21.38 0.87
CA LEU A 127 -5.61 -21.46 -0.04
C LEU A 127 -5.48 -20.48 -1.22
N HIS A 128 -5.04 -19.24 -0.96
CA HIS A 128 -4.74 -18.28 -2.04
C HIS A 128 -3.61 -18.77 -2.95
N ARG A 129 -2.57 -19.39 -2.40
CA ARG A 129 -1.42 -19.90 -3.16
C ARG A 129 -1.77 -21.09 -4.05
N ARG A 130 -2.64 -21.98 -3.57
CA ARG A 130 -3.10 -23.16 -4.32
C ARG A 130 -4.13 -22.83 -5.39
N LEU A 131 -4.66 -21.60 -5.40
CA LEU A 131 -5.65 -21.20 -6.38
C LEU A 131 -5.00 -21.17 -7.78
N ALA A 132 -5.26 -22.22 -8.54
CA ALA A 132 -4.90 -22.34 -9.93
C ALA A 132 -6.17 -22.41 -10.78
N PRO A 133 -6.14 -21.90 -12.04
CA PRO A 133 -7.25 -22.08 -12.96
C PRO A 133 -7.64 -23.57 -13.08
N GLY A 134 -8.87 -23.91 -12.70
CA GLY A 134 -9.41 -25.27 -12.79
C GLY A 134 -9.15 -26.19 -11.57
N ASP A 135 -8.40 -25.74 -10.56
CA ASP A 135 -8.12 -26.50 -9.34
C ASP A 135 -8.36 -25.63 -8.09
N MET A 136 -9.60 -25.18 -7.91
CA MET A 136 -9.98 -24.34 -6.79
C MET A 136 -10.24 -25.20 -5.54
N PRO A 137 -9.67 -24.84 -4.37
CA PRO A 137 -10.09 -25.41 -3.11
C PRO A 137 -11.60 -25.25 -2.91
N SER A 138 -12.25 -26.26 -2.33
CA SER A 138 -13.71 -26.24 -2.16
C SER A 138 -14.18 -25.02 -1.36
N ILE A 139 -15.38 -24.51 -1.67
CA ILE A 139 -16.03 -23.42 -0.91
C ILE A 139 -16.09 -23.77 0.58
N ALA A 140 -16.40 -25.02 0.92
CA ALA A 140 -16.44 -25.50 2.31
C ALA A 140 -15.09 -25.36 3.05
N THR A 141 -13.97 -25.46 2.32
CA THR A 141 -12.62 -25.25 2.87
C THR A 141 -12.40 -23.78 3.21
N TRP A 142 -12.72 -22.88 2.27
CA TRP A 142 -12.64 -21.43 2.47
C TRP A 142 -13.51 -20.96 3.63
N ASP A 143 -14.77 -21.41 3.65
CA ASP A 143 -15.74 -21.16 4.70
C ASP A 143 -15.26 -21.58 6.09
N ARG A 144 -14.64 -22.75 6.19
CA ARG A 144 -14.09 -23.27 7.44
C ARG A 144 -12.94 -22.38 7.91
N ALA A 145 -11.99 -22.06 7.02
CA ALA A 145 -10.86 -21.20 7.35
C ALA A 145 -11.33 -19.79 7.78
N ALA A 146 -12.31 -19.23 7.07
CA ALA A 146 -12.92 -17.93 7.39
C ALA A 146 -13.55 -17.92 8.78
N ARG A 147 -14.35 -18.94 9.13
CA ARG A 147 -14.97 -19.05 10.46
C ARG A 147 -13.93 -19.18 11.57
N THR A 148 -12.92 -20.05 11.38
CA THR A 148 -11.83 -20.20 12.36
C THR A 148 -11.10 -18.89 12.60
N ALA A 149 -10.68 -18.20 11.53
CA ALA A 149 -9.98 -16.91 11.65
C ALA A 149 -10.88 -15.82 12.27
N ARG A 150 -12.18 -15.80 11.95
CA ARG A 150 -13.15 -14.87 12.56
C ARG A 150 -13.28 -15.09 14.07
N ASP A 151 -13.40 -16.34 14.50
CA ASP A 151 -13.53 -16.69 15.92
C ASP A 151 -12.27 -16.34 16.72
N ILE A 152 -11.08 -16.52 16.12
CA ILE A 152 -9.81 -16.07 16.70
C ILE A 152 -9.79 -14.54 16.81
N SER A 153 -10.10 -13.83 15.72
CA SER A 153 -10.12 -12.35 15.70
C SER A 153 -11.13 -11.74 16.67
N ALA A 154 -12.25 -12.43 16.94
CA ALA A 154 -13.24 -11.99 17.91
C ALA A 154 -12.68 -11.96 19.34
N LYS A 155 -11.81 -12.90 19.69
CA LYS A 155 -11.20 -13.07 21.03
C LYS A 155 -9.96 -12.21 21.25
N LEU A 156 -9.29 -11.78 20.18
CA LEU A 156 -8.08 -10.95 20.27
C LEU A 156 -8.40 -9.51 20.70
N PRO A 157 -7.54 -8.89 21.55
CA PRO A 157 -7.65 -7.48 21.87
C PRO A 157 -7.45 -6.61 20.63
N VAL A 158 -7.88 -5.35 20.67
CA VAL A 158 -7.62 -4.40 19.57
C VAL A 158 -6.11 -4.15 19.47
N GLY A 159 -5.49 -4.62 18.40
CA GLY A 159 -4.05 -4.53 18.17
C GLY A 159 -3.67 -5.03 16.79
N ALA A 160 -2.37 -5.01 16.48
CA ALA A 160 -1.85 -5.41 15.17
C ALA A 160 -2.24 -6.86 14.80
N GLU A 161 -2.11 -7.79 15.75
CA GLU A 161 -2.47 -9.21 15.57
C GLU A 161 -3.94 -9.38 15.13
N ARG A 162 -4.87 -8.70 15.81
CA ARG A 162 -6.29 -8.77 15.47
C ARG A 162 -6.53 -8.37 14.03
N TYR A 163 -5.94 -7.26 13.60
CA TYR A 163 -6.09 -6.74 12.24
C TYR A 163 -5.36 -7.58 11.18
N ALA A 164 -4.26 -8.23 11.54
CA ALA A 164 -3.62 -9.23 10.67
C ALA A 164 -4.55 -10.41 10.39
N VAL A 165 -5.19 -10.96 11.43
CA VAL A 165 -6.20 -12.02 11.26
C VAL A 165 -7.44 -11.49 10.52
N ARG A 166 -7.81 -10.21 10.69
CA ARG A 166 -8.90 -9.60 9.92
C ARG A 166 -8.62 -9.53 8.44
N ALA A 167 -7.40 -9.17 8.05
CA ALA A 167 -6.99 -9.17 6.64
C ALA A 167 -7.13 -10.58 6.03
N ALA A 168 -6.69 -11.62 6.76
CA ALA A 168 -6.81 -13.00 6.31
C ALA A 168 -8.27 -13.45 6.18
N TYR A 169 -9.12 -13.33 7.21
CA TYR A 169 -10.50 -13.83 7.08
C TYR A 169 -11.27 -13.08 5.98
N GLN A 170 -11.05 -11.77 5.81
CA GLN A 170 -11.74 -11.02 4.75
C GLN A 170 -11.29 -11.42 3.36
N SER A 171 -10.04 -11.88 3.20
CA SER A 171 -9.54 -12.27 1.89
C SER A 171 -10.18 -13.55 1.35
N THR A 172 -10.78 -14.36 2.22
CA THR A 172 -11.55 -15.54 1.81
C THR A 172 -12.77 -15.19 0.94
N ALA A 173 -13.31 -13.96 1.06
CA ALA A 173 -14.43 -13.50 0.24
C ALA A 173 -14.03 -13.11 -1.20
N LEU A 174 -12.72 -13.02 -1.51
CA LEU A 174 -12.23 -12.75 -2.86
C LEU A 174 -12.47 -13.91 -3.84
N VAL A 175 -12.80 -15.10 -3.34
CA VAL A 175 -13.05 -16.29 -4.17
C VAL A 175 -14.40 -16.23 -4.88
N ASP A 176 -15.36 -15.54 -4.29
CA ASP A 176 -16.75 -15.53 -4.75
C ASP A 176 -17.12 -14.28 -5.56
N ALA A 177 -16.24 -13.26 -5.63
CA ALA A 177 -16.56 -11.99 -6.28
C ALA A 177 -15.32 -11.27 -6.86
N ASP A 178 -15.48 -10.74 -8.07
CA ASP A 178 -14.68 -9.64 -8.65
C ASP A 178 -14.91 -8.33 -7.86
N ASP A 179 -14.68 -8.37 -6.54
CA ASP A 179 -15.04 -7.28 -5.64
C ASP A 179 -13.81 -6.49 -5.21
N SER A 180 -13.56 -5.41 -5.95
CA SER A 180 -12.59 -4.38 -5.57
C SER A 180 -12.79 -3.85 -4.14
N ALA A 181 -14.01 -3.83 -3.60
CA ALA A 181 -14.28 -3.40 -2.24
C ALA A 181 -13.77 -4.42 -1.19
N THR A 182 -13.83 -5.71 -1.50
CA THR A 182 -13.27 -6.76 -0.65
C THR A 182 -11.74 -6.65 -0.59
N LEU A 183 -11.08 -6.42 -1.72
CA LEU A 183 -9.62 -6.22 -1.74
C LEU A 183 -9.21 -4.94 -0.98
N ASP A 184 -10.00 -3.87 -1.08
CA ASP A 184 -9.82 -2.64 -0.30
C ASP A 184 -9.96 -2.92 1.21
N ALA A 185 -10.92 -3.76 1.62
CA ALA A 185 -11.12 -4.13 3.02
C ALA A 185 -9.96 -4.97 3.57
N VAL A 186 -9.48 -5.95 2.80
CA VAL A 186 -8.29 -6.77 3.12
C VAL A 186 -7.07 -5.86 3.32
N THR A 187 -6.83 -4.98 2.34
CA THR A 187 -5.72 -4.03 2.38
C THR A 187 -5.84 -3.08 3.55
N GLY A 188 -7.04 -2.54 3.81
CA GLY A 188 -7.29 -1.64 4.94
C GLY A 188 -7.00 -2.28 6.30
N ASN A 189 -7.34 -3.56 6.49
CA ASN A 189 -6.98 -4.29 7.71
C ASN A 189 -5.47 -4.52 7.81
N ALA A 190 -4.80 -4.90 6.72
CA ALA A 190 -3.36 -5.09 6.72
C ALA A 190 -2.60 -3.78 7.03
N LEU A 191 -3.00 -2.67 6.40
CA LEU A 191 -2.47 -1.33 6.67
C LEU A 191 -2.69 -0.93 8.13
N ARG A 192 -3.84 -1.27 8.72
CA ARG A 192 -4.10 -1.00 10.13
C ARG A 192 -3.22 -1.86 11.04
N ALA A 193 -2.95 -3.11 10.69
CA ALA A 193 -2.00 -3.96 11.41
C ALA A 193 -0.59 -3.35 11.38
N HIS A 194 -0.11 -2.95 10.20
CA HIS A 194 1.17 -2.24 10.04
C HIS A 194 1.21 -0.96 10.86
N ARG A 195 0.20 -0.10 10.76
CA ARG A 195 0.16 1.18 11.48
C ARG A 195 0.19 0.99 12.99
N LEU A 196 -0.55 0.02 13.53
CA LEU A 196 -0.55 -0.24 14.98
C LEU A 196 0.79 -0.81 15.46
N ALA A 197 1.46 -1.64 14.65
CA ALA A 197 2.81 -2.11 14.97
C ALA A 197 3.90 -1.03 14.77
N VAL A 198 3.68 -0.07 13.87
CA VAL A 198 4.59 1.06 13.62
C VAL A 198 4.40 2.18 14.62
N ALA A 199 3.22 2.35 15.22
CA ALA A 199 3.03 3.28 16.35
C ALA A 199 3.99 3.01 17.52
N GLU A 200 4.63 1.84 17.54
CA GLU A 200 5.63 1.40 18.50
C GLU A 200 7.09 1.50 17.96
N THR A 201 7.33 1.88 16.70
CA THR A 201 8.64 1.82 16.00
C THR A 201 8.90 2.95 14.97
N ASP A 202 10.04 2.90 14.25
CA ASP A 202 10.50 3.87 13.24
C ASP A 202 9.54 4.01 12.03
N PRO A 203 9.02 5.23 11.72
CA PRO A 203 8.25 5.55 10.52
C PRO A 203 8.83 4.99 9.22
N ARG A 204 10.15 4.87 9.08
CA ARG A 204 10.80 4.34 7.87
C ARG A 204 10.45 2.88 7.59
N ARG A 205 9.98 2.14 8.59
CA ARG A 205 9.50 0.76 8.38
C ARG A 205 8.31 0.71 7.42
N ILE A 206 7.44 1.72 7.42
CA ILE A 206 6.29 1.73 6.48
C ILE A 206 6.73 1.99 5.04
N VAL A 207 7.82 2.75 4.85
CA VAL A 207 8.44 2.96 3.54
C VAL A 207 8.92 1.62 2.99
N GLU A 208 9.62 0.82 3.79
CA GLU A 208 10.13 -0.48 3.36
C GLU A 208 9.00 -1.47 3.06
N VAL A 209 7.98 -1.55 3.93
CA VAL A 209 6.78 -2.36 3.68
C VAL A 209 6.11 -1.95 2.37
N THR A 210 5.96 -0.64 2.12
CA THR A 210 5.37 -0.11 0.88
C THR A 210 6.21 -0.48 -0.35
N ARG A 211 7.54 -0.35 -0.27
CA ARG A 211 8.45 -0.77 -1.36
C ARG A 211 8.30 -2.25 -1.67
N GLN A 212 8.25 -3.10 -0.65
CA GLN A 212 8.11 -4.54 -0.82
C GLN A 212 6.75 -4.92 -1.41
N ALA A 213 5.66 -4.28 -0.95
CA ALA A 213 4.32 -4.49 -1.47
C ALA A 213 4.23 -4.15 -2.98
N ILE A 214 4.75 -2.98 -3.37
CA ILE A 214 4.78 -2.54 -4.78
C ILE A 214 5.66 -3.47 -5.62
N ARG A 215 6.86 -3.81 -5.14
CA ARG A 215 7.75 -4.73 -5.86
C ARG A 215 7.14 -6.10 -6.07
N SER A 216 6.48 -6.63 -5.05
CA SER A 216 5.80 -7.92 -5.13
C SER A 216 4.75 -7.87 -6.22
N TRP A 217 3.90 -6.84 -6.22
CA TRP A 217 2.86 -6.65 -7.25
C TRP A 217 3.45 -6.56 -8.65
N ARG A 218 4.42 -5.66 -8.87
CA ARG A 218 5.04 -5.46 -10.18
C ARG A 218 5.67 -6.74 -10.71
N ARG A 219 6.35 -7.50 -9.86
CA ARG A 219 6.98 -8.77 -10.23
C ARG A 219 5.94 -9.83 -10.63
N LEU A 220 4.85 -9.92 -9.89
CA LEU A 220 3.75 -10.85 -10.19
C LEU A 220 3.02 -10.46 -11.49
N ALA A 221 2.86 -9.16 -11.75
CA ALA A 221 2.24 -8.63 -12.95
C ALA A 221 3.17 -8.57 -14.18
N GLY A 222 4.41 -9.07 -14.10
CA GLY A 222 5.37 -9.01 -15.21
C GLY A 222 5.85 -7.59 -15.56
N LEU A 223 5.68 -6.62 -14.67
CA LEU A 223 6.10 -5.24 -14.85
C LEU A 223 7.57 -5.05 -14.45
N SER A 224 8.23 -4.07 -15.06
CA SER A 224 9.61 -3.67 -14.70
C SER A 224 9.75 -3.42 -13.20
N VAL A 225 10.73 -4.04 -12.55
CA VAL A 225 11.02 -3.83 -11.12
C VAL A 225 12.15 -2.81 -11.00
N VAL A 226 11.88 -1.66 -10.39
CA VAL A 226 12.90 -0.62 -10.20
C VAL A 226 13.82 -0.99 -9.03
N SER A 227 15.12 -0.90 -9.28
CA SER A 227 16.21 -1.13 -8.32
C SER A 227 16.05 -0.27 -7.05
N ASN A 228 16.63 -0.71 -5.94
CA ASN A 228 16.62 0.04 -4.67
C ASN A 228 17.53 1.29 -4.67
N THR A 229 18.20 1.54 -5.78
CA THR A 229 19.17 2.62 -5.93
C THR A 229 18.44 3.95 -6.12
N PRO A 230 18.64 4.95 -5.25
CA PRO A 230 18.14 6.30 -5.48
C PRO A 230 18.62 6.82 -6.83
N ILE A 231 17.76 7.56 -7.54
CA ILE A 231 18.19 8.30 -8.74
C ILE A 231 19.26 9.31 -8.28
N PRO A 232 20.46 9.33 -8.87
CA PRO A 232 21.48 10.31 -8.51
C PRO A 232 20.95 11.71 -8.82
N VAL A 233 20.87 12.56 -7.80
CA VAL A 233 20.50 13.97 -7.98
C VAL A 233 21.74 14.75 -8.46
N THR A 234 22.17 14.51 -9.70
CA THR A 234 23.19 15.33 -10.35
C THR A 234 22.51 16.47 -11.08
N GLY A 235 22.48 17.66 -10.47
CA GLY A 235 21.91 18.85 -11.09
C GLY A 235 21.96 20.13 -10.28
N ALA A 236 23.02 20.37 -9.49
CA ALA A 236 23.29 21.73 -9.00
C ALA A 236 23.78 22.56 -10.19
N VAL A 237 22.88 23.34 -10.80
CA VAL A 237 23.20 24.33 -11.82
C VAL A 237 24.23 25.30 -11.24
N ARG A 238 25.48 25.15 -11.70
CA ARG A 238 26.56 26.07 -11.41
C ARG A 238 26.24 27.38 -12.13
N ARG A 239 25.84 28.42 -11.40
CA ARG A 239 25.70 29.78 -11.95
C ARG A 239 27.04 30.17 -12.58
N VAL A 240 27.07 30.27 -13.90
CA VAL A 240 28.16 30.94 -14.62
C VAL A 240 27.97 32.43 -14.36
N GLY A 241 28.86 33.00 -13.55
CA GLY A 241 28.97 34.45 -13.40
C GLY A 241 29.44 35.05 -14.72
N ILE A 242 28.64 35.95 -15.26
CA ILE A 242 29.04 36.83 -16.36
C ILE A 242 29.85 37.95 -15.70
N ALA A 243 31.15 37.99 -15.97
CA ALA A 243 32.00 39.13 -15.63
C ALA A 243 31.70 40.28 -16.61
N ALA A 244 31.56 41.49 -16.06
CA ALA A 244 31.68 42.74 -16.80
C ALA A 244 33.14 43.21 -16.77
#